data_AF-A0A239NL99-F1
#
_entry.id   AF-A0A239NL99-F1
#
_cell.length_a   1.000
_cell.length_b   1.000
_cell.length_c   1.000
_cell.angle_alpha   90.00
_cell.angle_beta   90.00
_cell.angle_gamma   90.00
#
_symmetry.space_group_name_H-M   'P 1'
#
loop_
_entity.id
_entity.type
_entity.pdbx_description
1 polymer ?
#
loop_
_entity_poly.entity_id
_entity_poly.type
_entity_poly.pdbx_seq_one_letter_code
_entity_poly.pdbx_strand_id
1 'polypeptide(L)'
;MLHANNRSVNVSRVELVSALKAGRDRHAIDYATAAQDYEDAAVKFLSDALKRAKKGDLSDIHFKLPKPENHTGDYDEIIAMMEHSVDETISLDSTSFRAYFLGEWDWKRGFDLAMTSLGGYLGKH
;
A
#
# COMPACT_ATOMS: atom_id res chain seq x y z
N MET A 1 28.70 0.80 -14.95
CA MET A 1 27.59 -0.09 -14.55
C MET A 1 27.28 0.18 -13.08
N LEU A 2 26.04 0.53 -12.74
CA LEU A 2 25.59 0.80 -11.37
C LEU A 2 25.17 -0.52 -10.69
N HIS A 3 26.05 -1.06 -9.84
CA HIS A 3 25.76 -2.25 -9.02
C HIS A 3 24.58 -1.98 -8.06
N ALA A 4 23.58 -2.85 -8.07
CA ALA A 4 22.22 -2.55 -7.60
C ALA A 4 21.91 -2.95 -6.15
N ASN A 5 22.88 -3.43 -5.37
CA ASN A 5 22.55 -4.08 -4.10
C ASN A 5 22.51 -3.15 -2.87
N ASN A 6 22.89 -1.86 -3.00
CA ASN A 6 22.76 -0.89 -1.89
C ASN A 6 22.72 0.56 -2.41
N ARG A 7 21.64 0.93 -3.12
CA ARG A 7 21.47 2.30 -3.61
C ARG A 7 20.90 3.16 -2.49
N SER A 8 21.61 4.22 -2.11
CA SER A 8 21.08 5.31 -1.32
C SER A 8 21.13 6.61 -2.11
N VAL A 9 20.29 7.56 -1.72
CA VAL A 9 20.27 8.92 -2.24
C VAL A 9 20.21 9.88 -1.07
N ASN A 10 20.90 11.01 -1.22
CA ASN A 10 20.85 12.10 -0.27
C ASN A 10 19.81 13.12 -0.75
N VAL A 11 18.89 13.49 0.14
CA VAL A 11 17.82 14.45 -0.14
C VAL A 11 17.88 15.59 0.87
N SER A 12 17.41 16.78 0.46
CA SER A 12 17.22 17.88 1.40
C SER A 12 16.18 17.49 2.45
N ARG A 13 16.44 17.77 3.73
CA ARG A 13 15.48 17.54 4.81
C ARG A 13 14.17 18.27 4.58
N VAL A 14 14.23 19.51 4.08
CA VAL A 14 13.05 20.33 3.81
C VAL A 14 12.22 19.71 2.69
N GLU A 15 12.87 19.24 1.62
CA GLU A 15 12.19 18.55 0.53
C GLU A 15 11.58 17.23 1.00
N LEU A 16 12.30 16.48 1.83
CA LEU A 16 11.81 15.23 2.40
C LEU A 16 10.58 15.44 3.27
N VAL A 17 10.57 16.43 4.19
CA VAL A 17 9.40 16.75 5.01
C VAL A 17 8.20 17.13 4.16
N SER A 18 8.43 17.92 3.09
CA SER A 18 7.36 18.27 2.14
C SER A 18 6.79 17.05 1.43
N ALA A 19 7.67 16.17 0.92
CA ALA A 19 7.29 14.93 0.26
C ALA A 19 6.54 13.98 1.20
N LEU A 20 6.98 13.85 2.46
CA LEU A 20 6.34 13.04 3.48
C LEU A 20 4.93 13.51 3.82
N LYS A 21 4.72 14.82 3.98
CA LYS A 21 3.38 15.38 4.27
C LYS A 21 2.42 15.13 3.11
N ALA A 22 2.85 15.42 1.88
CA ALA A 22 2.06 15.13 0.69
C ALA A 22 1.81 13.62 0.50
N GLY A 23 2.82 12.80 0.78
CA GLY A 23 2.76 11.34 0.72
C GLY A 23 1.78 10.77 1.74
N ARG A 24 1.78 11.27 2.98
CA ARG A 24 0.84 10.90 4.04
C ARG A 24 -0.60 11.16 3.63
N ASP A 25 -0.88 12.36 3.13
CA ASP A 25 -2.24 12.75 2.73
C ASP A 25 -2.74 11.91 1.55
N ARG A 26 -1.87 11.68 0.54
CA ARG A 26 -2.17 10.77 -0.58
C ARG A 26 -2.39 9.34 -0.09
N HIS A 27 -1.52 8.82 0.77
CA HIS A 27 -1.62 7.46 1.31
C HIS A 27 -2.92 7.26 2.09
N ALA A 28 -3.36 8.24 2.88
CA ALA A 28 -4.62 8.15 3.61
C ALA A 28 -5.83 7.96 2.68
N ILE A 29 -5.85 8.69 1.55
CA ILE A 29 -6.89 8.56 0.53
C ILE A 29 -6.80 7.19 -0.15
N ASP A 30 -5.63 6.82 -0.64
CA ASP A 30 -5.38 5.54 -1.32
C ASP A 30 -5.75 4.35 -0.45
N TYR A 31 -5.36 4.38 0.84
CA TYR A 31 -5.69 3.35 1.80
C TYR A 31 -7.19 3.27 2.05
N ALA A 32 -7.89 4.39 2.22
CA ALA A 32 -9.33 4.39 2.44
C ALA A 32 -10.08 3.78 1.26
N THR A 33 -9.68 4.11 0.02
CA THR A 33 -10.24 3.50 -1.18
C THR A 33 -9.94 2.00 -1.24
N ALA A 34 -8.68 1.60 -1.04
CA ALA A 34 -8.29 0.19 -1.06
C ALA A 34 -8.98 -0.63 0.04
N ALA A 35 -9.16 -0.06 1.23
CA ALA A 35 -9.86 -0.72 2.33
C ALA A 35 -11.33 -0.98 1.99
N GLN A 36 -12.01 -0.02 1.38
CA GLN A 36 -13.39 -0.20 0.91
C GLN A 36 -13.46 -1.28 -0.18
N ASP A 37 -12.58 -1.22 -1.17
CA ASP A 37 -12.54 -2.21 -2.26
C ASP A 37 -12.25 -3.63 -1.73
N TYR A 38 -11.39 -3.74 -0.71
CA TYR A 38 -11.10 -4.99 -0.02
C TYR A 38 -12.36 -5.55 0.66
N GLU A 39 -13.09 -4.71 1.40
CA GLU A 39 -14.33 -5.11 2.08
C GLU A 39 -15.40 -5.57 1.08
N ASP A 40 -15.61 -4.80 0.02
CA ASP A 40 -16.57 -5.13 -1.03
C ASP A 40 -16.24 -6.47 -1.70
N ALA A 41 -14.96 -6.70 -2.02
CA ALA A 41 -14.48 -7.94 -2.61
C ALA A 41 -14.65 -9.13 -1.66
N ALA A 42 -14.32 -8.96 -0.38
CA ALA A 42 -14.48 -10.00 0.62
C ALA A 42 -15.94 -10.38 0.82
N VAL A 43 -16.83 -9.39 1.00
CA VAL A 43 -18.27 -9.61 1.17
C VAL A 43 -18.84 -10.33 -0.03
N LYS A 44 -18.49 -9.91 -1.25
CA LYS A 44 -18.98 -10.54 -2.47
C LYS A 44 -18.52 -11.99 -2.58
N PHE A 45 -17.22 -12.24 -2.44
CA PHE A 45 -16.65 -13.58 -2.52
C PHE A 45 -17.32 -14.53 -1.53
N LEU A 46 -17.39 -14.12 -0.25
CA LEU A 46 -17.96 -14.94 0.82
C LEU A 46 -19.46 -15.19 0.60
N SER A 47 -20.20 -14.20 0.11
CA SER A 47 -21.63 -14.34 -0.21
C SER A 47 -21.86 -15.35 -1.33
N ASP A 48 -21.04 -15.30 -2.38
CA ASP A 48 -21.16 -16.23 -3.51
C ASP A 48 -20.69 -17.64 -3.14
N ALA A 49 -19.61 -17.76 -2.35
CA ALA A 49 -19.17 -19.04 -1.80
C ALA A 49 -20.24 -19.69 -0.91
N LEU A 50 -20.91 -18.90 -0.05
CA LEU A 50 -22.02 -19.39 0.79
C LEU A 50 -23.18 -19.92 -0.05
N LYS A 51 -23.56 -19.24 -1.14
CA LYS A 51 -24.63 -19.69 -2.04
C LYS A 51 -24.28 -21.03 -2.70
N ARG A 52 -23.02 -21.24 -3.09
CA ARG A 52 -22.54 -22.51 -3.68
C ARG A 52 -22.50 -23.62 -2.63
N ALA A 53 -21.95 -23.34 -1.46
CA ALA A 53 -21.87 -24.29 -0.35
C ALA A 53 -23.26 -24.80 0.08
N LYS A 54 -24.28 -23.92 0.13
CA LYS A 54 -25.67 -24.31 0.39
C LYS A 54 -26.26 -25.28 -0.64
N LYS A 55 -25.69 -25.36 -1.85
CA LYS A 55 -26.07 -26.30 -2.91
C LYS A 55 -25.20 -27.56 -2.93
N GLY A 56 -24.33 -27.73 -1.95
CA GLY A 56 -23.39 -28.86 -1.86
C GLY A 56 -22.12 -28.69 -2.69
N ASP A 57 -21.92 -27.53 -3.34
CA ASP A 57 -20.69 -27.23 -4.06
C ASP A 57 -19.68 -26.53 -3.15
N LEU A 58 -18.65 -27.30 -2.77
CA LEU A 58 -17.53 -26.85 -1.93
C LEU A 58 -16.22 -26.72 -2.73
N SER A 59 -16.29 -26.82 -4.06
CA SER A 59 -15.11 -26.66 -4.91
C SER A 59 -14.57 -25.22 -4.82
N ASP A 60 -13.24 -25.11 -4.91
CA ASP A 60 -12.52 -23.84 -5.07
C ASP A 60 -12.85 -22.74 -4.05
N ILE A 61 -13.16 -23.12 -2.80
CA ILE A 61 -13.25 -22.18 -1.68
C ILE A 61 -11.83 -21.83 -1.21
N HIS A 62 -11.16 -20.95 -1.96
CA HIS A 62 -9.90 -20.35 -1.56
C HIS A 62 -10.01 -18.83 -1.66
N PHE A 63 -10.01 -18.16 -0.50
CA PHE A 63 -10.00 -16.71 -0.42
C PHE A 63 -8.63 -16.23 0.02
N LYS A 64 -7.88 -15.61 -0.89
CA LYS A 64 -6.62 -14.94 -0.59
C LYS A 64 -6.61 -13.59 -1.25
N LEU A 65 -7.06 -12.58 -0.51
CA LEU A 65 -6.99 -11.19 -0.92
C LEU A 65 -5.92 -10.48 -0.06
N PRO A 66 -4.91 -9.84 -0.66
CA PRO A 66 -3.95 -9.03 0.09
C PRO A 66 -4.71 -7.94 0.86
N LYS A 67 -4.41 -7.79 2.15
CA LYS A 67 -5.03 -6.74 2.96
C LYS A 67 -4.26 -5.44 2.74
N PRO A 68 -4.93 -4.32 2.45
CA PRO A 68 -4.30 -3.00 2.46
C PRO A 68 -3.67 -2.68 3.81
N GLU A 69 -2.50 -2.06 3.81
CA GLU A 69 -1.79 -1.66 5.03
C GLU A 69 -1.82 -0.15 5.20
N ASN A 70 -2.12 0.30 6.42
CA ASN A 70 -2.14 1.72 6.74
C ASN A 70 -0.80 2.16 7.34
N HIS A 71 -0.05 2.95 6.57
CA HIS A 71 1.23 3.53 6.96
C HIS A 71 1.15 5.01 7.34
N THR A 72 -0.04 5.59 7.60
CA THR A 72 -0.11 6.99 8.07
C THR A 72 0.70 7.21 9.35
N GLY A 73 0.74 6.20 10.25
CA GLY A 73 1.56 6.26 11.46
C GLY A 73 3.07 6.31 11.17
N ASP A 74 3.54 5.53 10.19
CA ASP A 74 4.96 5.55 9.78
C ASP A 74 5.36 6.92 9.21
N TYR A 75 4.44 7.58 8.49
CA TYR A 75 4.65 8.95 8.05
C TYR A 75 4.69 9.94 9.21
N ASP A 76 3.73 9.87 10.14
CA ASP A 76 3.67 10.79 11.29
C ASP A 76 4.96 10.72 12.13
N GLU A 77 5.47 9.50 12.36
CA GLU A 77 6.72 9.27 13.07
C GLU A 77 7.93 9.90 12.36
N ILE A 78 8.14 9.60 11.08
CA ILE A 78 9.28 10.15 10.34
C ILE A 78 9.17 11.66 10.17
N ILE A 79 7.98 12.22 9.95
CA ILE A 79 7.79 13.67 9.88
C ILE A 79 8.26 14.31 11.18
N ALA A 80 7.84 13.79 12.33
CA ALA A 80 8.28 14.31 13.63
C ALA A 80 9.80 14.22 13.79
N MET A 81 10.42 13.08 13.41
CA MET A 81 11.88 12.93 13.44
C MET A 81 12.58 13.97 12.57
N MET A 82 12.10 14.21 11.35
CA MET A 82 12.71 15.14 10.41
C MET A 82 12.49 16.60 10.80
N GLU A 83 11.35 16.94 11.41
CA GLU A 83 11.12 18.30 11.90
C GLU A 83 12.07 18.67 13.05
N HIS A 84 12.45 17.70 13.88
CA HIS A 84 13.39 17.89 14.99
C HIS A 84 14.86 17.61 14.65
N SER A 85 15.17 17.04 13.49
CA SER A 85 16.54 16.79 13.06
C SER A 85 17.29 18.09 12.78
N VAL A 86 18.58 18.13 13.17
CA VAL A 86 19.50 19.24 12.86
C VAL A 86 20.21 19.05 11.52
N ASP A 87 20.14 17.86 10.92
CA ASP A 87 20.80 17.55 9.65
C ASP A 87 20.10 18.28 8.49
N GLU A 88 20.87 18.85 7.57
CA GLU A 88 20.28 19.49 6.37
C GLU A 88 20.00 18.49 5.25
N THR A 89 20.74 17.38 5.26
CA THR A 89 20.71 16.34 4.23
C THR A 89 20.47 14.98 4.86
N ILE A 90 19.49 14.24 4.35
CA ILE A 90 19.11 12.93 4.85
C ILE A 90 19.47 11.87 3.81
N SER A 91 20.15 10.81 4.23
CA SER A 91 20.43 9.66 3.38
C SER A 91 19.29 8.66 3.47
N LEU A 92 18.66 8.35 2.34
CA LEU A 92 17.61 7.34 2.23
C LEU A 92 18.13 6.17 1.42
N ASP A 93 17.96 4.96 1.93
CA ASP A 93 18.12 3.77 1.11
C ASP A 93 16.98 3.65 0.08
N SER A 94 17.14 2.74 -0.88
CA SER A 94 16.17 2.57 -1.95
C SER A 94 14.76 2.23 -1.48
N THR A 95 14.61 1.53 -0.34
CA THR A 95 13.31 1.13 0.19
C THR A 95 12.61 2.30 0.85
N SER A 96 13.34 3.03 1.68
CA SER A 96 12.89 4.27 2.33
C SER A 96 12.55 5.33 1.29
N PHE A 97 13.33 5.46 0.22
CA PHE A 97 13.02 6.39 -0.86
C PHE A 97 11.72 6.02 -1.59
N ARG A 98 11.51 4.74 -1.93
CA ARG A 98 10.23 4.32 -2.54
C ARG A 98 9.05 4.58 -1.61
N ALA A 99 9.13 4.15 -0.36
CA ALA A 99 8.04 4.27 0.60
C ALA A 99 7.73 5.74 0.94
N TYR A 100 8.73 6.50 1.39
CA TYR A 100 8.51 7.84 1.96
C TYR A 100 8.59 8.98 0.96
N PHE A 101 9.35 8.82 -0.12
CA PHE A 101 9.50 9.86 -1.14
C PHE A 101 8.54 9.66 -2.32
N LEU A 102 8.41 8.42 -2.81
CA LEU A 102 7.49 8.10 -3.91
C LEU A 102 6.08 7.71 -3.43
N GLY A 103 5.91 7.36 -2.15
CA GLY A 103 4.65 6.85 -1.63
C GLY A 103 4.31 5.44 -2.11
N GLU A 104 5.31 4.69 -2.56
CA GLU A 104 5.18 3.34 -3.11
C GLU A 104 5.44 2.32 -2.01
N TRP A 105 4.36 1.87 -1.37
CA TRP A 105 4.40 0.80 -0.36
C TRP A 105 4.29 -0.58 -0.99
N ASP A 106 4.99 -1.56 -0.41
CA ASP A 106 5.09 -2.91 -0.96
C ASP A 106 3.73 -3.62 -1.09
N TRP A 107 2.79 -3.35 -0.16
CA TRP A 107 1.44 -3.93 -0.20
C TRP A 107 0.65 -3.48 -1.43
N LYS A 108 0.86 -2.25 -1.93
CA LYS A 108 0.03 -1.62 -2.96
C LYS A 108 0.08 -2.41 -4.26
N ARG A 109 1.28 -2.80 -4.71
CA ARG A 109 1.46 -3.61 -5.92
C ARG A 109 0.78 -4.96 -5.82
N GLY A 110 0.90 -5.64 -4.67
CA GLY A 110 0.25 -6.94 -4.46
C GLY A 110 -1.27 -6.81 -4.47
N PHE A 111 -1.79 -5.78 -3.81
CA PHE A 111 -3.20 -5.46 -3.78
C PHE A 111 -3.77 -5.13 -5.17
N ASP A 112 -3.13 -4.24 -5.93
CA ASP A 112 -3.59 -3.83 -7.26
C ASP A 112 -3.66 -5.02 -8.24
N LEU A 113 -2.66 -5.91 -8.19
CA LEU A 113 -2.64 -7.14 -8.97
C LEU A 113 -3.79 -8.08 -8.57
N ALA A 114 -4.02 -8.25 -7.27
CA ALA A 114 -5.10 -9.09 -6.77
C ALA A 114 -6.47 -8.51 -7.16
N MET A 115 -6.69 -7.21 -7.01
CA MET A 115 -7.92 -6.54 -7.40
C MET A 115 -8.18 -6.61 -8.90
N THR A 116 -7.14 -6.51 -9.73
CA THR A 116 -7.25 -6.71 -11.18
C THR A 116 -7.68 -8.15 -11.52
N SER A 117 -7.06 -9.15 -10.88
CA SER A 117 -7.44 -10.56 -11.07
C SER A 117 -8.85 -10.87 -10.56
N LEU A 118 -9.30 -10.16 -9.52
CA LEU A 118 -10.64 -10.22 -8.95
C LEU A 118 -11.65 -9.33 -9.69
N GLY A 119 -11.24 -8.50 -10.66
CA GLY A 119 -12.14 -7.70 -11.49
C GLY A 119 -13.20 -8.55 -12.20
N GLY A 120 -12.84 -9.80 -12.55
CA GLY A 120 -13.79 -10.81 -13.04
C GLY A 120 -14.81 -11.28 -11.99
N TYR A 121 -14.49 -11.22 -10.70
CA TYR A 121 -15.40 -11.58 -9.60
C TYR A 121 -16.31 -10.41 -9.19
N LEU A 122 -15.82 -9.16 -9.27
CA LEU A 122 -16.55 -7.95 -8.87
C LEU A 122 -17.52 -7.43 -9.94
N GLY A 123 -17.40 -7.88 -11.19
CA GLY A 123 -18.28 -7.44 -12.28
C GLY A 123 -18.10 -5.98 -12.69
N LYS A 124 -17.00 -5.34 -12.26
CA LYS A 124 -16.59 -4.02 -12.74
C LYS A 124 -15.65 -4.24 -13.93
N HIS A 125 -16.20 -4.12 -15.15
CA HIS A 125 -15.44 -3.92 -16.38
C HIS A 125 -15.19 -2.43 -16.58
#